data_AF-A0A2N4YP00-F1
#
_entry.id   AF-A0A2N4YP00-F1
#
_cell.length_a   1.000
_cell.length_b   1.000
_cell.length_c   1.000
_cell.angle_alpha   90.00
_cell.angle_beta   90.00
_cell.angle_gamma   90.00
#
_symmetry.space_group_name_H-M   'P 1'
#
loop_
_entity.id
_entity.type
_entity.pdbx_description
1 polymer ?
#
loop_
_entity_poly.entity_id
_entity_poly.type
_entity_poly.pdbx_seq_one_letter_code
_entity_poly.pdbx_strand_id
1 'polypeptide(L)'
;CLLGENDFTSFRAVQCQSRTPWRNVMHINVTRYGAYVVVDIKANAFVHHMVRNIVGSLMEVGAGNQPESWMAELLAAKDRTLAAATAKAEGLYLVSVDYPAHYDLPVLPMGPLFLAD
;
A
#
# COMPACT_ATOMS: atom_id res chain seq x y z
N CYS A 1 6.50 -3.22 9.52
CA CYS A 1 7.70 -2.40 9.19
C CYS A 1 7.39 -1.16 8.34
N LEU A 2 6.26 -1.08 7.63
CA LEU A 2 6.02 0.00 6.64
C LEU A 2 5.44 1.30 7.21
N LEU A 3 4.97 1.31 8.47
CA LEU A 3 4.37 2.49 9.11
C LEU A 3 5.39 3.62 9.32
N GLY A 4 4.91 4.86 9.24
CA GLY A 4 5.70 6.07 9.42
C GLY A 4 6.39 6.54 8.14
N GLU A 5 7.31 7.49 8.32
CA GLU A 5 8.10 8.11 7.24
C GLU A 5 9.23 7.16 6.80
N ASN A 6 9.15 6.66 5.56
CA ASN A 6 10.09 5.68 5.04
C ASN A 6 10.46 5.96 3.57
N ASP A 7 11.59 5.40 3.13
CA ASP A 7 12.05 5.41 1.74
C ASP A 7 11.40 4.25 0.95
N PHE A 8 10.42 4.57 0.09
CA PHE A 8 9.68 3.57 -0.68
C PHE A 8 10.32 3.25 -2.05
N THR A 9 11.64 3.41 -2.21
CA THR A 9 12.33 3.13 -3.48
C THR A 9 12.07 1.71 -3.99
N SER A 10 12.09 0.69 -3.12
CA SER A 10 11.80 -0.70 -3.51
C SER A 10 10.37 -0.91 -4.00
N PHE A 11 9.47 0.01 -3.68
CA PHE A 11 8.05 -0.03 -4.06
C PHE A 11 7.70 1.07 -5.08
N ARG A 12 8.71 1.69 -5.71
CA ARG A 12 8.53 2.79 -6.67
C ARG A 12 8.71 2.29 -8.09
N ALA A 13 7.74 2.58 -8.98
CA ALA A 13 7.91 2.32 -10.41
C ALA A 13 8.94 3.29 -11.04
N VAL A 14 9.69 2.81 -12.04
CA VAL A 14 10.74 3.55 -12.75
C VAL A 14 10.23 4.86 -13.36
N GLN A 15 8.99 4.89 -13.83
CA GLN A 15 8.34 6.06 -14.44
C GLN A 15 7.91 7.13 -13.42
N CYS A 16 8.14 6.94 -12.12
CA CYS A 16 7.74 7.91 -11.10
C CYS A 16 8.55 9.20 -11.21
N GLN A 17 7.87 10.32 -11.49
CA GLN A 17 8.48 11.65 -11.64
C GLN A 17 8.73 12.38 -10.31
N SER A 18 8.31 11.82 -9.17
CA SER A 18 8.53 12.45 -7.86
C SER A 18 10.02 12.57 -7.56
N ARG A 19 10.46 13.73 -7.08
CA ARG A 19 11.88 13.95 -6.72
C ARG A 19 12.32 13.13 -5.50
N THR A 20 11.38 12.71 -4.65
CA THR A 20 11.67 11.98 -3.43
C THR A 20 10.82 10.70 -3.33
N PRO A 21 11.43 9.56 -2.96
CA PRO A 21 10.72 8.31 -2.66
C PRO A 21 10.11 8.27 -1.25
N TRP A 22 10.35 9.29 -0.42
CA TRP A 22 9.92 9.31 0.98
C TRP A 22 8.42 9.59 1.11
N ARG A 23 7.71 8.74 1.86
CA ARG A 23 6.29 8.91 2.17
C ARG A 23 6.02 8.50 3.61
N ASN A 24 4.92 9.01 4.16
CA ASN A 24 4.41 8.65 5.48
C ASN A 24 3.22 7.70 5.33
N VAL A 25 3.39 6.42 5.65
CA VAL A 25 2.27 5.50 5.77
C VAL A 25 1.68 5.63 7.17
N MET A 26 0.44 6.11 7.23
CA MET A 26 -0.28 6.37 8.47
C MET A 26 -0.99 5.12 9.01
N HIS A 27 -1.42 4.24 8.10
CA HIS A 27 -2.13 3.01 8.42
C HIS A 27 -1.81 1.95 7.38
N ILE A 28 -1.67 0.71 7.82
CA ILE A 28 -1.69 -0.46 6.96
C ILE A 28 -2.28 -1.64 7.73
N ASN A 29 -3.22 -2.35 7.13
CA ASN A 29 -3.87 -3.51 7.73
C ASN A 29 -4.14 -4.58 6.68
N VAL A 30 -4.03 -5.85 7.06
CA VAL A 30 -4.33 -7.01 6.22
C VAL A 30 -5.33 -7.89 6.94
N THR A 31 -6.52 -8.01 6.38
CA THR A 31 -7.65 -8.72 7.01
C THR A 31 -8.25 -9.76 6.07
N ARG A 32 -8.79 -10.84 6.63
CA ARG A 32 -9.48 -11.89 5.87
C ARG A 32 -10.98 -11.81 6.10
N TYR A 33 -11.73 -11.76 5.01
CA TYR A 33 -13.19 -11.81 4.99
C TYR A 33 -13.64 -13.01 4.16
N GLY A 34 -13.84 -14.15 4.82
CA GLY A 34 -14.11 -15.42 4.13
C GLY A 34 -13.03 -15.77 3.12
N ALA A 35 -13.39 -15.79 1.83
CA ALA A 35 -12.47 -16.06 0.73
C ALA A 35 -11.60 -14.85 0.33
N TYR A 36 -11.90 -13.65 0.81
CA TYR A 36 -11.19 -12.43 0.45
C TYR A 36 -10.07 -12.10 1.45
N VAL A 37 -8.96 -11.58 0.94
CA VAL A 37 -7.93 -10.91 1.73
C VAL A 37 -7.89 -9.45 1.30
N VAL A 38 -8.09 -8.54 2.24
CA VAL A 38 -8.17 -7.11 2.01
C VAL A 38 -6.95 -6.45 2.63
N VAL A 39 -6.25 -5.65 1.81
CA VAL A 39 -5.16 -4.80 2.25
C VAL A 39 -5.66 -3.36 2.25
N ASP A 40 -5.78 -2.78 3.43
CA ASP A 40 -6.11 -1.37 3.63
C ASP A 40 -4.82 -0.60 3.93
N ILE A 41 -4.59 0.51 3.22
CA ILE A 41 -3.40 1.34 3.38
C ILE A 41 -3.74 2.82 3.22
N LYS A 42 -3.28 3.63 4.18
CA LYS A 42 -3.40 5.09 4.17
C LYS A 42 -2.02 5.73 4.28
N ALA A 43 -1.78 6.75 3.47
CA ALA A 43 -0.53 7.52 3.48
C ALA A 43 -0.79 9.00 3.18
N ASN A 44 0.18 9.86 3.48
CA ASN A 44 0.13 11.27 3.08
C ASN A 44 0.10 11.45 1.55
N ALA A 45 0.82 10.60 0.83
CA ALA A 45 0.84 10.49 -0.61
C ALA A 45 1.44 9.14 -1.03
N PHE A 46 1.28 8.77 -2.29
CA PHE A 46 1.84 7.54 -2.85
C PHE A 46 2.81 7.84 -3.99
N VAL A 47 3.90 7.07 -4.10
CA VAL A 47 4.72 7.04 -5.32
C VAL A 47 4.05 6.19 -6.40
N HIS A 48 4.50 6.30 -7.65
CA HIS A 48 3.88 5.58 -8.76
C HIS A 48 3.89 4.06 -8.53
N HIS A 49 2.71 3.43 -8.60
CA HIS A 49 2.43 2.02 -8.31
C HIS A 49 2.71 1.56 -6.86
N MET A 50 2.95 2.46 -5.90
CA MET A 50 3.34 2.12 -4.53
C MET A 50 2.47 1.04 -3.89
N VAL A 51 1.15 1.25 -3.84
CA VAL A 51 0.20 0.31 -3.23
C VAL A 51 0.27 -1.06 -3.90
N ARG A 52 0.21 -1.12 -5.23
CA ARG A 52 0.22 -2.39 -5.98
C ARG A 52 1.57 -3.10 -5.92
N ASN A 53 2.68 -2.38 -5.75
CA ASN A 53 3.99 -2.97 -5.52
C ASN A 53 4.07 -3.58 -4.11
N ILE A 54 3.60 -2.86 -3.08
CA ILE A 54 3.53 -3.38 -1.71
C ILE A 54 2.66 -4.63 -1.65
N VAL A 55 1.45 -4.57 -2.22
CA VAL A 55 0.52 -5.71 -2.26
C VAL A 55 1.12 -6.89 -3.00
N GLY A 56 1.80 -6.67 -4.14
CA GLY A 56 2.50 -7.73 -4.86
C GLY A 56 3.51 -8.46 -3.98
N SER A 57 4.32 -7.73 -3.21
CA SER A 57 5.28 -8.37 -2.28
C SER A 57 4.59 -9.06 -1.10
N LEU A 58 3.53 -8.47 -0.54
CA LEU A 58 2.74 -9.11 0.53
C LEU A 58 2.07 -10.41 0.07
N MET A 59 1.70 -10.53 -1.20
CA MET A 59 1.16 -11.77 -1.77
C MET A 59 2.20 -12.90 -1.76
N GLU A 60 3.47 -12.61 -2.09
CA GLU A 60 4.54 -13.62 -2.03
C GLU A 60 4.82 -14.08 -0.59
N VAL A 61 4.79 -13.16 0.38
CA VAL A 61 4.88 -13.50 1.81
C VAL A 61 3.68 -14.34 2.25
N GLY A 62 2.46 -13.90 1.90
CA GLY A 62 1.22 -14.60 2.27
C GLY A 62 1.07 -15.99 1.62
N ALA A 63 1.72 -16.22 0.48
CA ALA A 63 1.79 -17.52 -0.19
C ALA A 63 2.89 -18.44 0.38
N GLY A 64 3.78 -17.92 1.23
CA GLY A 64 4.92 -18.66 1.78
C GLY A 64 6.13 -18.75 0.84
N ASN A 65 6.14 -18.00 -0.26
CA ASN A 65 7.27 -17.95 -1.19
C ASN A 65 8.44 -17.11 -0.66
N GLN A 66 8.15 -16.20 0.28
CA GLN A 66 9.12 -15.31 0.93
C GLN A 66 8.87 -15.26 2.45
N PRO A 67 9.90 -15.04 3.27
CA PRO A 67 9.75 -14.98 4.72
C PRO A 67 9.01 -13.71 5.17
N GLU A 68 8.45 -13.72 6.38
CA GLU A 68 7.75 -12.56 6.96
C GLU A 68 8.65 -11.31 7.08
N SER A 69 9.94 -11.50 7.33
CA SER A 69 10.95 -10.42 7.40
C SER A 69 11.19 -9.72 6.06
N TRP A 70 10.79 -10.33 4.94
CA TRP A 70 11.15 -9.88 3.60
C TRP A 70 10.65 -8.45 3.30
N MET A 71 9.50 -8.06 3.84
CA MET A 71 9.01 -6.68 3.66
C MET A 71 9.95 -5.63 4.29
N ALA A 72 10.55 -5.94 5.43
CA ALA A 72 11.55 -5.07 6.06
C ALA A 72 12.87 -5.08 5.29
N GLU A 73 13.28 -6.25 4.80
CA GLU A 73 14.48 -6.41 3.96
C GLU A 73 14.36 -5.61 2.66
N LEU A 74 13.23 -5.70 1.97
CA LEU A 74 12.96 -4.90 0.77
C LEU A 74 13.03 -3.40 1.07
N LEU A 75 12.41 -2.94 2.17
CA LEU A 75 12.43 -1.53 2.54
C LEU A 75 13.88 -1.04 2.81
N ALA A 76 14.70 -1.86 3.45
CA ALA A 76 16.10 -1.56 3.71
C ALA A 76 16.97 -1.61 2.44
N ALA A 77 16.68 -2.52 1.51
CA ALA A 77 17.46 -2.73 0.29
C ALA A 77 17.35 -1.58 -0.71
N LYS A 78 16.23 -0.84 -0.71
CA LYS A 78 15.98 0.31 -1.61
C LYS A 78 16.17 -0.02 -3.09
N ASP A 79 15.79 -1.22 -3.51
CA ASP A 79 15.91 -1.71 -4.88
C ASP A 79 14.60 -2.33 -5.36
N ARG A 80 14.01 -1.72 -6.39
CA ARG A 80 12.75 -2.18 -6.99
C ARG A 80 12.89 -3.53 -7.68
N THR A 81 14.08 -3.91 -8.14
CA THR A 81 14.29 -5.17 -8.87
C THR A 81 14.15 -6.41 -7.97
N LEU A 82 14.34 -6.23 -6.66
CA LEU A 82 14.20 -7.29 -5.66
C LEU A 82 12.74 -7.50 -5.22
N ALA A 83 11.90 -6.49 -5.37
CA ALA A 83 10.49 -6.56 -5.02
C ALA A 83 9.68 -7.35 -6.06
N ALA A 84 8.55 -7.90 -5.64
CA ALA A 84 7.69 -8.70 -6.50
C ALA A 84 7.14 -7.92 -7.72
N ALA A 85 6.50 -8.68 -8.62
CA ALA A 85 5.74 -8.08 -9.72
C ALA A 85 4.63 -7.17 -9.18
N THR A 86 4.25 -6.17 -9.97
CA THR A 86 3.17 -5.25 -9.59
C THR A 86 1.85 -6.02 -9.55
N ALA A 87 1.10 -5.94 -8.45
CA ALA A 87 -0.23 -6.56 -8.37
C ALA A 87 -1.17 -6.05 -9.49
N LYS A 88 -2.16 -6.86 -9.87
CA LYS A 88 -3.15 -6.49 -10.87
C LYS A 88 -3.96 -5.26 -10.44
N ALA A 89 -4.51 -4.53 -11.42
CA ALA A 89 -5.21 -3.28 -11.16
C ALA A 89 -6.66 -3.48 -10.72
N GLU A 90 -7.32 -4.57 -11.16
CA GLU A 90 -8.75 -4.79 -10.92
C GLU A 90 -9.18 -4.92 -9.45
N GLY A 91 -8.25 -5.13 -8.53
CA GLY A 91 -8.52 -5.21 -7.09
C GLY A 91 -8.24 -3.93 -6.30
N LEU A 92 -7.83 -2.83 -6.95
CA LEU A 92 -7.47 -1.58 -6.28
C LEU A 92 -8.65 -0.59 -6.27
N TYR A 93 -8.98 -0.08 -5.08
CA TYR A 93 -10.04 0.91 -4.88
C TYR A 93 -9.50 2.11 -4.07
N LEU A 94 -9.85 3.32 -4.50
CA LEU A 94 -9.68 4.53 -3.70
C LEU A 94 -10.96 4.72 -2.86
N VAL A 95 -10.84 4.58 -1.54
CA VAL A 95 -12.01 4.56 -0.64
C VAL A 95 -12.17 5.83 0.19
N SER A 96 -11.09 6.59 0.45
CA SER A 96 -11.14 7.78 1.28
C SER A 96 -10.02 8.77 0.95
N VAL A 97 -10.29 10.06 1.14
CA VAL A 97 -9.33 11.17 1.01
C VAL A 97 -9.59 12.17 2.14
N ASP A 98 -8.56 12.45 2.94
CA ASP A 98 -8.66 13.41 4.03
C ASP A 98 -8.57 14.85 3.52
N TYR A 99 -9.50 15.69 3.99
CA TYR A 99 -9.46 17.14 3.82
C TYR A 99 -9.59 17.83 5.18
N PRO A 100 -9.12 19.08 5.33
CA PRO A 100 -9.32 19.85 6.56
C PRO A 100 -10.79 19.93 6.98
N ALA A 101 -11.05 19.75 8.28
CA ALA A 101 -12.40 19.63 8.83
C ALA A 101 -13.30 20.85 8.54
N HIS A 102 -12.71 22.05 8.39
CA HIS A 102 -13.47 23.29 8.11
C HIS A 102 -14.14 23.32 6.74
N TYR A 103 -13.83 22.37 5.84
CA TYR A 103 -14.53 22.21 4.56
C TYR A 103 -15.83 21.40 4.67
N ASP A 104 -16.09 20.73 5.81
CA ASP A 104 -17.32 20.00 6.11
C ASP A 104 -17.81 19.10 4.97
N LEU A 105 -16.88 18.30 4.43
CA LEU A 105 -17.19 17.41 3.30
C LEU A 105 -18.00 16.20 3.77
N PRO A 106 -18.91 15.67 2.92
CA PRO A 106 -19.66 14.46 3.23
C PRO A 106 -18.73 13.26 3.46
N VAL A 107 -18.95 12.54 4.56
CA VAL A 107 -18.31 11.24 4.82
C VAL A 107 -19.22 10.14 4.28
N LEU A 108 -18.73 9.42 3.28
CA LEU A 108 -19.41 8.25 2.73
C LEU A 108 -18.79 6.99 3.32
N PRO A 109 -19.55 5.89 3.46
CA PRO A 109 -18.99 4.59 3.83
C PRO A 109 -17.88 4.21 2.86
N MET A 110 -16.74 3.75 3.38
CA MET A 110 -15.53 3.46 2.60
C MET A 110 -15.75 2.30 1.63
N GLY A 111 -16.50 1.27 2.04
CA GLY A 111 -16.74 0.08 1.23
C GLY A 111 -15.43 -0.60 0.77
N PRO A 112 -15.39 -1.27 -0.41
CA PRO A 112 -16.50 -1.51 -1.34
C PRO A 112 -17.55 -2.50 -0.81
N LEU A 113 -18.81 -2.25 -1.16
CA LEU A 113 -19.97 -3.13 -0.95
C LEU A 113 -20.22 -3.49 0.53
N PHE A 114 -19.71 -4.63 0.98
CA PHE A 114 -20.04 -5.29 2.25
C PHE A 114 -18.95 -5.10 3.32
N LEU A 115 -17.86 -4.43 2.99
CA LEU A 115 -16.81 -4.10 3.96
C LEU A 115 -17.30 -2.94 4.83
N ALA A 116 -17.27 -3.16 6.15
CA ALA A 116 -17.55 -2.12 7.13
C ALA A 116 -16.39 -1.12 7.21
N ASP A 117 -16.69 0.08 7.70
CA ASP A 117 -15.71 1.15 7.93
C ASP A 117 -14.69 0.79 9.03
#